data_AF-X1T994-F1
#
_entry.id   AF-X1T994-F1
#
_cell.length_a   1.000
_cell.length_b   1.000
_cell.length_c   1.000
_cell.angle_alpha   90.00
_cell.angle_beta   90.00
_cell.angle_gamma   90.00
#
_symmetry.space_group_name_H-M   'P 1'
#
loop_
_entity.id
_entity.type
_entity.pdbx_description
1 polymer ?
#
loop_
_entity_poly.entity_id
_entity_poly.type
_entity_poly.pdbx_seq_one_letter_code
_entity_poly.pdbx_strand_id
1 'polypeptide(L)'
;THQGKDGRTIRGHVDDYWIDFGDAGPDPWIVNGWIEHTPGDCTGDFMGTNQSAAGNVDGGTIFYNYTDGAPLYDYTGCEPDERDGCHGLKLFAESRGYSVITNFSQYIYGYLGNTLGFTFDQYTDEIDAGRPVLIHIEGHTMLGYGYNTTGNIVYIHDTWDHSHHQMTWEGTYDSRQHYGVTVIQLASTPLPDLIVESLTHSPVNPTTADTITFTAVVKNVGSAAAGASTLEFRVGGEFPYPTYPVPALAPGASHTVQRQEVLSAQSYLNTAT
;
A
#
# COMPACT_ATOMS: atom_id res chain seq x y z
N THR A 1 0.90 -13.11 -18.83
CA THR A 1 1.55 -12.56 -20.03
C THR A 1 1.55 -13.64 -21.10
N HIS A 2 1.46 -13.28 -22.38
CA HIS A 2 1.49 -14.25 -23.50
C HIS A 2 2.77 -15.12 -23.55
N GLN A 3 3.79 -14.77 -22.76
CA GLN A 3 5.06 -15.52 -22.63
C GLN A 3 5.05 -16.57 -21.50
N GLY A 4 3.89 -16.83 -20.87
CA GLY A 4 3.75 -17.85 -19.82
C GLY A 4 4.44 -17.53 -18.50
N LYS A 5 4.83 -16.26 -18.26
CA LYS A 5 5.49 -15.86 -17.00
C LYS A 5 4.57 -15.93 -15.77
N ASP A 6 3.26 -15.96 -16.00
CA ASP A 6 2.23 -16.08 -14.96
C ASP A 6 1.89 -17.53 -14.61
N GLY A 7 2.51 -18.52 -15.28
CA GLY A 7 2.30 -19.95 -14.99
C GLY A 7 0.90 -20.46 -15.30
N ARG A 8 0.08 -19.71 -16.03
CA ARG A 8 -1.28 -20.12 -16.39
C ARG A 8 -1.25 -21.29 -17.38
N THR A 9 -2.12 -22.27 -17.16
CA THR A 9 -2.32 -23.43 -18.04
C THR A 9 -3.56 -23.30 -18.93
N ILE A 10 -4.35 -22.27 -18.70
CA ILE A 10 -5.51 -21.85 -19.50
C ILE A 10 -5.30 -20.40 -19.95
N ARG A 11 -6.01 -20.00 -21.00
CA ARG A 11 -5.99 -18.61 -21.47
C ARG A 11 -6.40 -17.65 -20.36
N GLY A 12 -5.79 -16.48 -20.35
CA GLY A 12 -6.18 -15.37 -19.49
C GLY A 12 -6.28 -14.06 -20.27
N HIS A 13 -6.43 -12.97 -19.52
CA HIS A 13 -6.58 -11.61 -20.03
C HIS A 13 -5.75 -11.29 -21.28
N VAL A 14 -4.42 -11.50 -21.25
CA VAL A 14 -3.57 -11.16 -22.40
C VAL A 14 -3.86 -12.05 -23.61
N ASP A 15 -4.15 -13.34 -23.43
CA ASP A 15 -4.45 -14.23 -24.56
C ASP A 15 -5.79 -13.87 -25.22
N ASP A 16 -6.73 -13.38 -24.42
CA ASP A 16 -8.07 -13.05 -24.90
C ASP A 16 -8.12 -11.70 -25.62
N TYR A 17 -7.38 -10.70 -25.14
CA TYR A 17 -7.52 -9.31 -25.59
C TYR A 17 -6.36 -8.81 -26.46
N TRP A 18 -5.11 -9.28 -26.26
CA TRP A 18 -3.94 -8.67 -26.91
C TRP A 18 -3.65 -9.19 -28.33
N ILE A 19 -3.54 -8.26 -29.28
CA ILE A 19 -3.04 -8.43 -30.66
C ILE A 19 -1.68 -7.73 -30.80
N ASP A 20 -1.65 -6.39 -30.73
CA ASP A 20 -0.47 -5.54 -30.87
C ASP A 20 -0.75 -4.14 -30.32
N PHE A 21 0.28 -3.41 -29.90
CA PHE A 21 0.12 -2.10 -29.27
C PHE A 21 -0.70 -1.13 -30.12
N GLY A 22 -1.80 -0.62 -29.56
CA GLY A 22 -2.71 0.33 -30.19
C GLY A 22 -3.76 -0.29 -31.13
N ASP A 23 -3.85 -1.62 -31.23
CA ASP A 23 -4.92 -2.28 -31.96
C ASP A 23 -6.28 -2.05 -31.27
N ALA A 24 -7.31 -1.74 -32.05
CA ALA A 24 -8.65 -1.42 -31.55
C ALA A 24 -9.59 -2.63 -31.51
N GLY A 25 -9.08 -3.82 -31.79
CA GLY A 25 -9.83 -5.06 -31.88
C GLY A 25 -10.49 -5.28 -33.25
N PRO A 26 -11.44 -6.23 -33.35
CA PRO A 26 -12.03 -6.98 -32.23
C PRO A 26 -11.04 -7.91 -31.52
N ASP A 27 -11.28 -8.15 -30.24
CA ASP A 27 -10.38 -8.96 -29.39
C ASP A 27 -10.20 -10.40 -29.90
N PRO A 28 -9.02 -11.02 -29.74
CA PRO A 28 -8.73 -12.38 -30.16
C PRO A 28 -9.77 -13.43 -29.76
N TRP A 29 -10.35 -13.35 -28.56
CA TRP A 29 -11.36 -14.32 -28.12
C TRP A 29 -12.64 -14.26 -28.95
N ILE A 30 -13.01 -13.06 -29.42
CA ILE A 30 -14.15 -12.81 -30.31
C ILE A 30 -13.82 -13.36 -31.71
N VAL A 31 -12.68 -12.95 -32.26
CA VAL A 31 -12.29 -13.29 -33.65
C VAL A 31 -12.09 -14.80 -33.82
N ASN A 32 -11.48 -15.44 -32.82
CA ASN A 32 -11.18 -16.87 -32.88
C ASN A 32 -12.29 -17.75 -32.27
N GLY A 33 -13.33 -17.14 -31.68
CA GLY A 33 -14.53 -17.82 -31.20
C GLY A 33 -14.29 -18.83 -30.07
N TRP A 34 -13.30 -18.59 -29.21
CA TRP A 34 -13.08 -19.42 -28.02
C TRP A 34 -13.78 -18.85 -26.79
N ILE A 35 -13.87 -19.66 -25.73
CA ILE A 35 -14.42 -19.22 -24.45
C ILE A 35 -13.46 -18.23 -23.81
N GLU A 36 -13.94 -17.01 -23.57
CA GLU A 36 -13.25 -15.98 -22.80
C GLU A 36 -12.95 -16.49 -21.38
N HIS A 37 -11.81 -16.09 -20.82
CA HIS A 37 -11.49 -16.40 -19.43
C HIS A 37 -12.50 -15.75 -18.47
N THR A 38 -12.60 -16.32 -17.26
CA THR A 38 -13.46 -15.74 -16.21
C THR A 38 -12.94 -14.36 -15.81
N PRO A 39 -13.74 -13.28 -15.93
CA PRO A 39 -13.30 -11.94 -15.53
C PRO A 39 -12.98 -11.84 -14.03
N GLY A 40 -12.01 -10.99 -13.69
CA GLY A 40 -11.62 -10.68 -12.31
C GLY A 40 -10.35 -11.38 -11.83
N ASP A 41 -9.67 -12.10 -12.71
CA ASP A 41 -8.41 -12.78 -12.40
C ASP A 41 -7.26 -11.79 -12.19
N CYS A 42 -7.28 -10.67 -12.92
CA CYS A 42 -6.23 -9.66 -12.89
C CYS A 42 -6.79 -8.22 -12.85
N THR A 43 -5.92 -7.25 -12.52
CA THR A 43 -6.29 -5.83 -12.47
C THR A 43 -6.81 -5.30 -13.80
N GLY A 44 -6.29 -5.80 -14.93
CA GLY A 44 -6.73 -5.40 -16.27
C GLY A 44 -8.21 -5.72 -16.54
N ASP A 45 -8.73 -6.82 -15.97
CA ASP A 45 -10.15 -7.19 -16.13
C ASP A 45 -11.08 -6.18 -15.48
N PHE A 46 -10.66 -5.62 -14.34
CA PHE A 46 -11.45 -4.63 -13.62
C PHE A 46 -11.35 -3.24 -14.25
N MET A 47 -10.21 -2.91 -14.87
CA MET A 47 -9.99 -1.63 -15.55
C MET A 47 -10.45 -1.61 -17.01
N GLY A 48 -10.81 -2.77 -17.59
CA GLY A 48 -11.12 -2.89 -19.02
C GLY A 48 -9.88 -2.74 -19.92
N THR A 49 -8.67 -2.88 -19.37
CA THR A 49 -7.41 -2.70 -20.10
C THR A 49 -7.33 -3.65 -21.29
N ASN A 50 -6.89 -3.17 -22.46
CA ASN A 50 -6.83 -3.92 -23.73
C ASN A 50 -8.18 -4.38 -24.31
N GLN A 51 -9.31 -4.19 -23.62
CA GLN A 51 -10.59 -4.75 -24.06
C GLN A 51 -11.26 -3.80 -25.05
N SER A 52 -11.37 -4.20 -26.32
CA SER A 52 -12.11 -3.42 -27.33
C SER A 52 -13.58 -3.24 -26.96
N ALA A 53 -14.17 -4.22 -26.26
CA ALA A 53 -15.54 -4.13 -25.74
C ALA A 53 -15.73 -3.09 -24.62
N ALA A 54 -14.65 -2.62 -23.98
CA ALA A 54 -14.64 -1.57 -22.97
C ALA A 54 -14.06 -0.25 -23.51
N GLY A 55 -14.00 -0.09 -24.83
CA GLY A 55 -13.50 1.10 -25.51
C GLY A 55 -11.98 1.29 -25.48
N ASN A 56 -11.22 0.30 -24.98
CA ASN A 56 -9.77 0.37 -24.92
C ASN A 56 -9.12 -0.28 -26.15
N VAL A 57 -8.02 0.32 -26.60
CA VAL A 57 -7.07 -0.32 -27.50
C VAL A 57 -6.07 -1.16 -26.71
N ASP A 58 -5.33 -2.03 -27.37
CA ASP A 58 -4.21 -2.74 -26.80
C ASP A 58 -3.15 -1.81 -26.21
N GLY A 59 -2.79 -2.07 -24.95
CA GLY A 59 -1.92 -1.22 -24.12
C GLY A 59 -2.64 -0.04 -23.49
N GLY A 60 -3.95 0.11 -23.75
CA GLY A 60 -4.78 1.23 -23.32
C GLY A 60 -5.56 0.95 -22.03
N THR A 61 -5.74 2.00 -21.24
CA THR A 61 -6.73 2.10 -20.16
C THR A 61 -7.22 3.54 -20.14
N ILE A 62 -8.53 3.73 -20.09
CA ILE A 62 -9.15 5.06 -20.05
C ILE A 62 -9.21 5.55 -18.61
N PHE A 63 -8.91 6.83 -18.39
CA PHE A 63 -9.12 7.53 -17.13
C PHE A 63 -9.87 8.84 -17.41
N TYR A 64 -10.98 9.06 -16.72
CA TYR A 64 -11.79 10.26 -16.86
C TYR A 64 -11.37 11.35 -15.87
N ASN A 65 -11.45 12.60 -16.29
CA ASN A 65 -11.16 13.77 -15.46
C ASN A 65 -12.17 14.88 -15.77
N TYR A 66 -12.51 15.72 -14.79
CA TYR A 66 -13.21 16.97 -15.10
C TYR A 66 -12.25 17.97 -15.73
N THR A 67 -12.70 18.64 -16.79
CA THR A 67 -11.89 19.60 -17.54
C THR A 67 -11.55 20.88 -16.77
N ASP A 68 -12.26 21.16 -15.67
CA ASP A 68 -11.97 22.28 -14.77
C ASP A 68 -10.89 21.97 -13.72
N GLY A 69 -10.39 20.74 -13.70
CA GLY A 69 -9.39 20.26 -12.75
C GLY A 69 -9.94 19.85 -11.38
N ALA A 70 -11.27 19.84 -11.18
CA ALA A 70 -11.87 19.26 -9.99
C ALA A 70 -11.65 17.73 -9.96
N PRO A 71 -11.57 17.11 -8.76
CA PRO A 71 -11.45 15.66 -8.64
C PRO A 71 -12.72 14.98 -9.17
N LEU A 72 -12.55 13.98 -10.03
CA LEU A 72 -13.63 13.11 -10.50
C LEU A 72 -13.62 11.81 -9.69
N TYR A 73 -14.61 11.65 -8.82
CA TYR A 73 -14.70 10.49 -7.93
C TYR A 73 -15.44 9.33 -8.59
N ASP A 74 -14.83 8.14 -8.52
CA ASP A 74 -15.43 6.83 -8.81
C ASP A 74 -16.39 6.81 -10.02
N TYR A 75 -15.91 7.27 -11.17
CA TYR A 75 -16.76 7.55 -12.33
C TYR A 75 -17.25 6.26 -13.01
N THR A 76 -18.57 6.16 -13.17
CA THR A 76 -19.25 5.02 -13.82
C THR A 76 -20.18 5.45 -14.96
N GLY A 77 -20.14 6.73 -15.37
CA GLY A 77 -21.13 7.31 -16.28
C GLY A 77 -21.10 6.78 -17.71
N CYS A 78 -20.00 6.14 -18.13
CA CYS A 78 -19.87 5.51 -19.44
C CYS A 78 -20.08 3.99 -19.43
N GLU A 79 -20.41 3.40 -18.28
CA GLU A 79 -20.59 1.95 -18.20
C GLU A 79 -21.95 1.48 -18.75
N PRO A 80 -22.00 0.28 -19.36
CA PRO A 80 -20.93 -0.72 -19.44
C PRO A 80 -19.99 -0.57 -20.63
N ASP A 81 -20.22 0.39 -21.53
CA ASP A 81 -19.52 0.51 -22.81
C ASP A 81 -18.03 0.91 -22.64
N GLU A 82 -17.71 1.67 -21.59
CA GLU A 82 -16.34 2.04 -21.23
C GLU A 82 -16.12 1.94 -19.72
N ARG A 83 -14.93 1.50 -19.32
CA ARG A 83 -14.53 1.38 -17.91
C ARG A 83 -13.52 2.46 -17.57
N ASP A 84 -13.84 3.26 -16.55
CA ASP A 84 -12.87 4.17 -15.95
C ASP A 84 -11.84 3.39 -15.14
N GLY A 85 -10.56 3.63 -15.39
CA GLY A 85 -9.44 2.95 -14.72
C GLY A 85 -9.42 3.20 -13.22
N CYS A 86 -9.83 4.38 -12.75
CA CYS A 86 -9.91 4.67 -11.31
C CYS A 86 -11.02 3.85 -10.64
N HIS A 87 -12.19 3.74 -11.27
CA HIS A 87 -13.25 2.86 -10.80
C HIS A 87 -12.83 1.38 -10.86
N GLY A 88 -12.16 0.95 -11.94
CA GLY A 88 -11.64 -0.41 -12.06
C GLY A 88 -10.63 -0.79 -10.97
N LEU A 89 -9.74 0.13 -10.59
CA LEU A 89 -8.80 -0.08 -9.48
C LEU A 89 -9.51 -0.26 -8.14
N LYS A 90 -10.60 0.48 -7.90
CA LYS A 90 -11.44 0.29 -6.72
C LYS A 90 -12.03 -1.12 -6.70
N LEU A 91 -12.66 -1.55 -7.79
CA LEU A 91 -13.25 -2.90 -7.89
C LEU A 91 -12.19 -3.99 -7.69
N PHE A 92 -10.99 -3.81 -8.27
CA PHE A 92 -9.88 -4.72 -8.06
C PHE A 92 -9.48 -4.78 -6.58
N ALA A 93 -9.30 -3.64 -5.90
CA ALA A 93 -8.94 -3.61 -4.48
C ALA A 93 -10.00 -4.30 -3.61
N GLU A 94 -11.29 -4.02 -3.85
CA GLU A 94 -12.41 -4.64 -3.13
C GLU A 94 -12.50 -6.16 -3.37
N SER A 95 -12.22 -6.62 -4.59
CA SER A 95 -12.14 -8.05 -4.92
C SER A 95 -11.06 -8.80 -4.11
N ARG A 96 -10.04 -8.08 -3.62
CA ARG A 96 -8.95 -8.61 -2.79
C ARG A 96 -9.17 -8.40 -1.30
N GLY A 97 -10.36 -7.95 -0.90
CA GLY A 97 -10.75 -7.79 0.49
C GLY A 97 -10.31 -6.46 1.12
N TYR A 98 -9.76 -5.53 0.34
CA TYR A 98 -9.49 -4.18 0.83
C TYR A 98 -10.78 -3.36 0.84
N SER A 99 -10.91 -2.46 1.81
CA SER A 99 -11.98 -1.45 1.78
C SER A 99 -11.42 -0.16 1.18
N VAL A 100 -12.08 0.39 0.16
CA VAL A 100 -11.70 1.67 -0.44
C VAL A 100 -12.47 2.79 0.26
N ILE A 101 -11.75 3.75 0.84
CA ILE A 101 -12.35 4.93 1.49
C ILE A 101 -12.79 5.94 0.42
N THR A 102 -11.90 6.23 -0.53
CA THR A 102 -12.16 7.13 -1.65
C THR A 102 -11.20 6.85 -2.80
N ASN A 103 -11.62 7.14 -4.02
CA ASN A 103 -10.82 7.07 -5.23
C ASN A 103 -11.24 8.20 -6.18
N PHE A 104 -10.26 8.82 -6.84
CA PHE A 104 -10.52 9.85 -7.84
C PHE A 104 -9.35 9.99 -8.81
N SER A 105 -9.67 10.46 -10.02
CA SER A 105 -8.70 10.99 -10.98
C SER A 105 -8.81 12.52 -11.02
N GLN A 106 -7.69 13.19 -11.20
CA GLN A 106 -7.65 14.65 -11.24
C GLN A 106 -6.50 15.17 -12.10
N TYR A 107 -6.74 16.22 -12.89
CA TYR A 107 -5.66 17.00 -13.50
C TYR A 107 -4.79 17.65 -12.41
N ILE A 108 -3.50 17.81 -12.66
CA ILE A 108 -2.63 18.54 -11.73
C ILE A 108 -2.89 20.04 -11.82
N TYR A 109 -2.60 20.74 -10.72
CA TYR A 109 -2.60 22.19 -10.68
C TYR A 109 -1.67 22.75 -11.78
N GLY A 110 -2.11 23.81 -12.46
CA GLY A 110 -1.37 24.45 -13.55
C GLY A 110 -1.49 23.78 -14.92
N TYR A 111 -1.84 22.49 -15.01
CA TYR A 111 -2.04 21.83 -16.31
C TYR A 111 -3.18 22.50 -17.08
N LEU A 112 -2.90 22.97 -18.29
CA LEU A 112 -3.83 23.78 -19.12
C LEU A 112 -4.43 25.00 -18.39
N GLY A 113 -3.74 25.53 -17.37
CA GLY A 113 -4.20 26.66 -16.58
C GLY A 113 -5.22 26.30 -15.48
N ASN A 114 -5.43 25.01 -15.19
CA ASN A 114 -6.32 24.57 -14.12
C ASN A 114 -5.86 25.08 -12.75
N THR A 115 -6.79 25.68 -12.01
CA THR A 115 -6.52 26.20 -10.65
C THR A 115 -7.09 25.32 -9.54
N LEU A 116 -7.87 24.28 -9.89
CA LEU A 116 -8.45 23.32 -8.94
C LEU A 116 -7.68 22.00 -8.86
N GLY A 117 -6.66 21.83 -9.71
CA GLY A 117 -5.97 20.55 -9.88
C GLY A 117 -5.18 20.09 -8.65
N PHE A 118 -4.78 18.82 -8.69
CA PHE A 118 -4.01 18.17 -7.64
C PHE A 118 -2.59 18.78 -7.55
N THR A 119 -2.14 19.07 -6.33
CA THR A 119 -0.88 19.77 -6.08
C THR A 119 0.24 18.82 -5.66
N PHE A 120 1.49 19.29 -5.75
CA PHE A 120 2.63 18.55 -5.22
C PHE A 120 2.52 18.34 -3.70
N ASP A 121 2.01 19.32 -2.94
CA ASP A 121 1.81 19.19 -1.50
C ASP A 121 0.82 18.06 -1.17
N GLN A 122 -0.30 17.98 -1.90
CA GLN A 122 -1.25 16.87 -1.75
C GLN A 122 -0.62 15.52 -2.15
N TYR A 123 0.26 15.49 -3.14
CA TYR A 123 1.03 14.28 -3.47
C TYR A 123 1.93 13.87 -2.29
N THR A 124 2.62 14.82 -1.66
CA THR A 124 3.46 14.51 -0.48
C THR A 124 2.64 14.01 0.70
N ASP A 125 1.43 14.56 0.93
CA ASP A 125 0.51 14.10 1.98
C ASP A 125 0.05 12.64 1.75
N GLU A 126 -0.19 12.24 0.50
CA GLU A 126 -0.52 10.84 0.16
C GLU A 126 0.65 9.90 0.48
N ILE A 127 1.86 10.26 0.02
CA ILE A 127 3.07 9.45 0.24
C ILE A 127 3.39 9.33 1.74
N ASP A 128 3.33 10.42 2.50
CA ASP A 128 3.62 10.43 3.94
C ASP A 128 2.63 9.57 4.74
N ALA A 129 1.40 9.45 4.23
CA ALA A 129 0.40 8.55 4.78
C ALA A 129 0.52 7.10 4.27
N GLY A 130 1.62 6.77 3.57
CA GLY A 130 1.91 5.43 3.06
C GLY A 130 1.09 5.03 1.84
N ARG A 131 0.51 5.99 1.11
CA ARG A 131 -0.37 5.74 -0.04
C ARG A 131 0.35 6.15 -1.33
N PRO A 132 0.74 5.21 -2.20
CA PRO A 132 1.29 5.56 -3.50
C PRO A 132 0.20 6.15 -4.40
N VAL A 133 0.60 6.94 -5.38
CA VAL A 133 -0.31 7.66 -6.30
C VAL A 133 0.05 7.29 -7.73
N LEU A 134 -0.95 7.06 -8.58
CA LEU A 134 -0.69 6.89 -10.01
C LEU A 134 -0.42 8.25 -10.65
N ILE A 135 0.68 8.32 -11.39
CA ILE A 135 1.15 9.50 -12.12
C ILE A 135 0.82 9.33 -13.59
N HIS A 136 0.08 10.29 -14.17
CA HIS A 136 -0.30 10.27 -15.58
C HIS A 136 0.51 11.26 -16.39
N ILE A 137 1.34 10.74 -17.29
CA ILE A 137 1.96 11.49 -18.37
C ILE A 137 1.24 11.20 -19.69
N GLU A 138 1.41 12.04 -20.71
CA GLU A 138 0.77 11.82 -22.01
C GLU A 138 1.02 10.41 -22.57
N GLY A 139 -0.06 9.60 -22.65
CA GLY A 139 -0.02 8.23 -23.17
C GLY A 139 0.61 7.19 -22.24
N HIS A 140 0.89 7.50 -20.96
CA HIS A 140 1.44 6.52 -20.02
C HIS A 140 1.05 6.79 -18.55
N THR A 141 0.87 5.72 -17.78
CA THR A 141 0.55 5.77 -16.35
C THR A 141 1.61 5.00 -15.57
N MET A 142 2.11 5.62 -14.49
CA MET A 142 3.22 5.14 -13.68
C MET A 142 2.86 5.16 -12.20
N LEU A 143 3.64 4.48 -11.36
CA LEU A 143 3.45 4.49 -9.91
C LEU A 143 4.40 5.51 -9.27
N GLY A 144 3.87 6.56 -8.67
CA GLY A 144 4.61 7.46 -7.79
C GLY A 144 4.64 6.93 -6.36
N TYR A 145 5.84 6.79 -5.79
CA TYR A 145 6.03 6.13 -4.48
C TYR A 145 6.84 6.96 -3.47
N GLY A 146 7.35 8.13 -3.87
CA GLY A 146 8.22 8.93 -3.04
C GLY A 146 8.49 10.30 -3.65
N TYR A 147 9.09 11.20 -2.87
CA TYR A 147 9.37 12.54 -3.33
C TYR A 147 10.67 13.13 -2.77
N ASN A 148 11.11 14.22 -3.37
CA ASN A 148 12.08 15.15 -2.79
C ASN A 148 11.56 16.59 -2.96
N THR A 149 11.33 17.27 -1.85
CA THR A 149 10.85 18.66 -1.86
C THR A 149 11.85 19.62 -2.47
N THR A 150 13.15 19.30 -2.41
CA THR A 150 14.16 20.04 -3.15
C THR A 150 14.02 19.74 -4.63
N GLY A 151 13.46 20.69 -5.38
CA GLY A 151 13.26 20.57 -6.82
C GLY A 151 11.96 19.87 -7.23
N ASN A 152 11.02 19.68 -6.29
CA ASN A 152 9.71 19.07 -6.53
C ASN A 152 9.79 17.75 -7.31
N ILE A 153 10.67 16.84 -6.87
CA ILE A 153 10.90 15.57 -7.56
C ILE A 153 9.91 14.52 -7.07
N VAL A 154 9.42 13.73 -8.02
CA VAL A 154 8.62 12.52 -7.81
C VAL A 154 9.50 11.32 -8.15
N TYR A 155 9.57 10.33 -7.25
CA TYR A 155 10.15 9.02 -7.54
C TYR A 155 9.07 8.10 -8.10
N ILE A 156 9.36 7.49 -9.23
CA ILE A 156 8.40 6.71 -10.02
C ILE A 156 8.96 5.33 -10.36
N HIS A 157 8.06 4.35 -10.41
CA HIS A 157 8.25 3.12 -11.15
C HIS A 157 7.45 3.23 -12.44
N ASP A 158 8.16 3.23 -13.58
CA ASP A 158 7.54 3.09 -14.88
C ASP A 158 7.16 1.63 -15.15
N THR A 159 6.60 1.35 -16.33
CA THR A 159 6.27 -0.02 -16.73
C THR A 159 7.18 -0.57 -17.82
N TRP A 160 8.32 0.08 -18.08
CA TRP A 160 9.26 -0.30 -19.15
C TRP A 160 10.44 -1.09 -18.61
N ASP A 161 10.85 -0.85 -17.37
CA ASP A 161 11.87 -1.63 -16.68
C ASP A 161 11.57 -1.83 -15.18
N HIS A 162 12.57 -2.30 -14.42
CA HIS A 162 12.48 -2.52 -12.97
C HIS A 162 13.35 -1.54 -12.17
N SER A 163 13.84 -0.48 -12.81
CA SER A 163 14.73 0.51 -12.22
C SER A 163 13.94 1.54 -11.40
N HIS A 164 14.66 2.32 -10.59
CA HIS A 164 14.09 3.51 -9.95
C HIS A 164 14.24 4.70 -10.89
N HIS A 165 13.15 5.41 -11.13
CA HIS A 165 13.12 6.59 -11.99
C HIS A 165 12.63 7.80 -11.22
N GLN A 166 12.81 8.99 -11.81
CA GLN A 166 12.34 10.22 -11.23
C GLN A 166 11.98 11.25 -12.30
N MET A 167 11.11 12.18 -11.94
CA MET A 167 10.74 13.34 -12.76
C MET A 167 10.43 14.54 -11.86
N THR A 168 10.53 15.74 -12.39
CA THR A 168 10.04 16.95 -11.72
C THR A 168 8.51 17.00 -11.83
N TRP A 169 7.82 17.33 -10.75
CA TRP A 169 6.38 17.62 -10.74
C TRP A 169 6.04 18.70 -11.78
N GLU A 170 4.88 18.61 -12.42
CA GLU A 170 4.51 19.40 -13.63
C GLU A 170 5.46 19.29 -14.84
N GLY A 171 6.57 18.55 -14.73
CA GLY A 171 7.55 18.38 -15.79
C GLY A 171 7.18 17.30 -16.80
N THR A 172 8.19 16.84 -17.52
CA THR A 172 8.09 15.77 -18.50
C THR A 172 8.90 14.55 -18.09
N TYR A 173 8.42 13.35 -18.42
CA TYR A 173 9.19 12.11 -18.37
C TYR A 173 9.14 11.46 -19.76
N ASP A 174 10.28 11.01 -20.29
CA ASP A 174 10.39 10.51 -21.67
C ASP A 174 9.72 11.42 -22.72
N SER A 175 9.93 12.74 -22.60
CA SER A 175 9.33 13.77 -23.46
C SER A 175 7.79 13.84 -23.45
N ARG A 176 7.13 13.23 -22.46
CA ARG A 176 5.68 13.24 -22.28
C ARG A 176 5.30 14.11 -21.08
N GLN A 177 4.33 14.98 -21.26
CA GLN A 177 3.90 15.94 -20.24
C GLN A 177 3.13 15.25 -19.11
N HIS A 178 3.49 15.54 -17.86
CA HIS A 178 2.68 15.19 -16.69
C HIS A 178 1.42 16.04 -16.67
N TYR A 179 0.25 15.38 -16.60
CA TYR A 179 -1.03 16.06 -16.70
C TYR A 179 -1.98 15.78 -15.54
N GLY A 180 -1.87 14.65 -14.87
CA GLY A 180 -2.85 14.25 -13.86
C GLY A 180 -2.38 13.13 -12.97
N VAL A 181 -3.22 12.81 -12.00
CA VAL A 181 -3.01 11.69 -11.07
C VAL A 181 -4.28 10.88 -10.90
N THR A 182 -4.12 9.65 -10.42
CA THR A 182 -5.21 8.86 -9.82
C THR A 182 -4.82 8.47 -8.41
N VAL A 183 -5.70 8.76 -7.46
CA VAL A 183 -5.55 8.44 -6.05
C VAL A 183 -6.55 7.35 -5.68
N ILE A 184 -6.07 6.34 -4.94
CA ILE A 184 -6.91 5.33 -4.29
C ILE A 184 -6.52 5.22 -2.83
N GLN A 185 -7.42 5.65 -1.95
CA GLN A 185 -7.22 5.57 -0.51
C GLN A 185 -7.88 4.32 0.03
N LEU A 186 -7.07 3.34 0.41
CA LEU A 186 -7.53 2.16 1.11
C LEU A 186 -7.71 2.46 2.60
N ALA A 187 -8.65 1.79 3.24
CA ALA A 187 -8.74 1.78 4.69
C ALA A 187 -7.45 1.20 5.26
N SER A 188 -6.86 1.91 6.23
CA SER A 188 -5.68 1.40 6.94
C SER A 188 -6.06 0.10 7.63
N THR A 189 -5.32 -0.97 7.36
CA THR A 189 -5.45 -2.21 8.12
C THR A 189 -4.92 -1.94 9.52
N PRO A 190 -5.74 -2.04 10.59
CA PRO A 190 -5.24 -1.85 11.93
C PRO A 190 -4.24 -2.97 12.24
N LEU A 191 -3.09 -2.61 12.82
CA LEU A 191 -2.01 -3.56 13.15
C LEU A 191 -1.70 -3.48 14.66
N PRO A 192 -1.41 -4.61 15.31
CA PRO A 192 -0.91 -4.60 16.68
C PRO A 192 0.53 -4.04 16.72
N ASP A 193 0.87 -3.34 17.80
CA ASP A 193 2.22 -2.86 18.07
C ASP A 193 2.50 -3.04 19.56
N LEU A 194 3.29 -4.07 19.90
CA LEU A 194 3.62 -4.41 21.27
C LEU A 194 4.94 -3.77 21.67
N ILE A 195 4.92 -2.98 22.75
CA ILE A 195 6.10 -2.39 23.36
C ILE A 195 6.26 -2.85 24.81
N VAL A 196 7.49 -2.85 25.32
CA VAL A 196 7.74 -2.83 26.76
C VAL A 196 7.65 -1.38 27.22
N GLU A 197 6.49 -0.99 27.76
CA GLU A 197 6.19 0.36 28.21
C GLU A 197 7.07 0.76 29.41
N SER A 198 7.35 -0.18 30.32
CA SER A 198 8.27 0.06 31.43
C SER A 198 8.94 -1.21 31.93
N LEU A 199 10.14 -1.02 32.48
CA LEU A 199 10.90 -2.03 33.21
C LEU A 199 11.45 -1.40 34.49
N THR A 200 10.99 -1.88 35.64
CA THR A 200 11.30 -1.30 36.96
C THR A 200 11.64 -2.39 37.98
N HIS A 201 12.17 -1.99 39.14
CA HIS A 201 12.38 -2.89 40.26
C HIS A 201 12.16 -2.20 41.61
N SER A 202 11.88 -2.99 42.65
CA SER A 202 11.79 -2.54 44.04
C SER A 202 12.44 -3.57 44.96
N PRO A 203 13.20 -3.17 46.00
CA PRO A 203 13.48 -1.78 46.42
C PRO A 203 14.45 -1.06 45.48
N VAL A 204 14.41 0.28 45.46
CA VAL A 204 15.26 1.13 44.58
C VAL A 204 16.75 1.04 44.92
N ASN A 205 17.06 0.75 46.19
CA ASN A 205 18.42 0.53 46.68
C ASN A 205 18.50 -0.85 47.35
N PRO A 206 18.53 -1.94 46.58
CA PRO A 206 18.54 -3.28 47.13
C PRO A 206 19.92 -3.62 47.74
N THR A 207 19.87 -4.38 48.83
CA THR A 207 21.00 -5.05 49.45
C THR A 207 20.99 -6.54 49.09
N THR A 208 22.08 -7.26 49.39
CA THR A 208 22.16 -8.70 49.15
C THR A 208 21.22 -9.54 50.01
N ALA A 209 20.51 -8.93 50.96
CA ALA A 209 19.49 -9.59 51.78
C ALA A 209 18.07 -9.35 51.25
N ASP A 210 17.89 -8.42 50.31
CA ASP A 210 16.57 -8.04 49.82
C ASP A 210 16.09 -8.97 48.70
N THR A 211 14.81 -9.32 48.75
CA THR A 211 14.10 -9.89 47.59
C THR A 211 13.67 -8.75 46.68
N ILE A 212 14.29 -8.67 45.50
CA ILE A 212 13.99 -7.64 44.50
C ILE A 212 12.81 -8.11 43.66
N THR A 213 11.77 -7.29 43.54
CA THR A 213 10.67 -7.50 42.60
C THR A 213 10.91 -6.68 41.35
N PHE A 214 11.18 -7.34 40.24
CA PHE A 214 11.26 -6.75 38.91
C PHE A 214 9.87 -6.76 38.25
N THR A 215 9.50 -5.66 37.60
CA THR A 215 8.20 -5.50 36.95
C THR A 215 8.41 -4.99 35.52
N ALA A 216 7.91 -5.75 34.55
CA ALA A 216 7.84 -5.34 33.15
C ALA A 216 6.38 -5.16 32.75
N VAL A 217 6.07 -4.07 32.05
CA VAL A 217 4.73 -3.79 31.52
C VAL A 217 4.78 -3.85 30.00
N VAL A 218 4.10 -4.82 29.41
CA VAL A 218 3.90 -4.92 27.96
C VAL A 218 2.61 -4.20 27.61
N LYS A 219 2.64 -3.35 26.60
CA LYS A 219 1.47 -2.61 26.12
C LYS A 219 1.30 -2.76 24.63
N ASN A 220 0.07 -2.93 24.19
CA ASN A 220 -0.28 -2.77 22.80
C ASN A 220 -0.58 -1.29 22.51
N VAL A 221 0.32 -0.60 21.82
CA VAL A 221 0.13 0.78 21.34
C VAL A 221 -0.40 0.83 19.90
N GLY A 222 -0.57 -0.33 19.27
CA GLY A 222 -1.15 -0.46 17.94
C GLY A 222 -2.66 -0.30 17.92
N SER A 223 -3.22 -0.24 16.71
CA SER A 223 -4.66 -0.05 16.47
C SER A 223 -5.44 -1.34 16.29
N ALA A 224 -4.78 -2.51 16.16
CA ALA A 224 -5.42 -3.82 16.22
C ALA A 224 -5.06 -4.61 17.47
N ALA A 225 -5.89 -5.60 17.80
CA ALA A 225 -5.60 -6.54 18.86
C ALA A 225 -4.37 -7.39 18.53
N ALA A 226 -3.47 -7.53 19.50
CA ALA A 226 -2.38 -8.48 19.45
C ALA A 226 -2.88 -9.85 19.93
N GLY A 227 -2.50 -10.92 19.23
CA GLY A 227 -2.66 -12.28 19.74
C GLY A 227 -1.83 -12.52 21.01
N ALA A 228 -2.02 -13.67 21.65
CA ALA A 228 -1.15 -14.07 22.76
C ALA A 228 0.31 -14.15 22.30
N SER A 229 1.22 -13.68 23.14
CA SER A 229 2.64 -13.57 22.85
C SER A 229 3.47 -13.99 24.07
N THR A 230 4.78 -13.83 23.97
CA THR A 230 5.72 -14.23 25.02
C THR A 230 6.70 -13.08 25.24
N LEU A 231 6.89 -12.69 26.49
CA LEU A 231 7.92 -11.74 26.91
C LEU A 231 9.16 -12.50 27.34
N GLU A 232 10.31 -12.22 26.73
CA GLU A 232 11.60 -12.61 27.28
C GLU A 232 12.01 -11.59 28.35
N PHE A 233 12.22 -12.03 29.59
CA PHE A 233 12.51 -11.12 30.71
C PHE A 233 13.72 -11.62 31.49
N ARG A 234 14.86 -10.96 31.25
CA ARG A 234 16.17 -11.28 31.81
C ARG A 234 16.52 -10.35 32.98
N VAL A 235 16.94 -10.94 34.09
CA VAL A 235 17.55 -10.25 35.22
C VAL A 235 19.03 -10.60 35.25
N GLY A 236 19.89 -9.62 34.96
CA GLY A 236 21.31 -9.87 34.73
C GLY A 236 21.61 -10.55 33.39
N GLY A 237 22.83 -11.09 33.27
CA GLY A 237 23.28 -11.88 32.12
C GLY A 237 22.91 -13.36 32.21
N GLU A 238 21.76 -13.68 32.81
CA GLU A 238 21.37 -15.06 33.07
C GLU A 238 21.11 -15.86 31.79
N PHE A 239 21.32 -17.18 31.89
CA PHE A 239 21.06 -18.14 30.83
C PHE A 239 20.61 -19.47 31.45
N PRO A 240 19.57 -20.14 30.94
CA PRO A 240 18.76 -19.80 29.75
C PRO A 240 17.85 -18.58 29.96
N TYR A 241 17.41 -17.95 28.87
CA TYR A 241 16.60 -16.72 28.90
C TYR A 241 15.16 -17.01 29.34
N PRO A 242 14.71 -16.50 30.50
CA PRO A 242 13.36 -16.78 30.98
C PRO A 242 12.31 -16.10 30.10
N THR A 243 11.21 -16.83 29.88
CA THR A 243 10.07 -16.35 29.09
C THR A 243 8.79 -16.42 29.89
N TYR A 244 7.92 -15.44 29.67
CA TYR A 244 6.66 -15.27 30.38
C TYR A 244 5.51 -15.08 29.38
N PRO A 245 4.36 -15.76 29.57
CA PRO A 245 3.23 -15.61 28.67
C PRO A 245 2.62 -14.22 28.82
N VAL A 246 2.30 -13.60 27.68
CA VAL A 246 1.52 -12.37 27.59
C VAL A 246 0.19 -12.74 26.91
N PRO A 247 -0.97 -12.53 27.56
CA PRO A 247 -2.25 -12.83 26.93
C PRO A 247 -2.48 -11.93 25.72
N ALA A 248 -3.51 -12.22 24.92
CA ALA A 248 -3.93 -11.31 23.87
C ALA A 248 -4.22 -9.91 24.46
N LEU A 249 -3.76 -8.87 23.77
CA LEU A 249 -3.90 -7.48 24.20
C LEU A 249 -4.70 -6.69 23.16
N ALA A 250 -5.86 -6.18 23.57
CA ALA A 250 -6.60 -5.19 22.79
C ALA A 250 -5.78 -3.90 22.62
N PRO A 251 -6.08 -3.04 21.63
CA PRO A 251 -5.48 -1.71 21.51
C PRO A 251 -5.51 -0.93 22.82
N GLY A 252 -4.37 -0.40 23.24
CA GLY A 252 -4.20 0.37 24.48
C GLY A 252 -4.14 -0.46 25.77
N ALA A 253 -4.37 -1.78 25.72
CA ALA A 253 -4.29 -2.65 26.89
C ALA A 253 -2.84 -2.97 27.26
N SER A 254 -2.60 -3.19 28.56
CA SER A 254 -1.30 -3.58 29.10
C SER A 254 -1.38 -4.88 29.91
N HIS A 255 -0.29 -5.63 29.94
CA HIS A 255 -0.07 -6.77 30.81
C HIS A 255 1.18 -6.57 31.65
N THR A 256 1.10 -6.90 32.94
CA THR A 256 2.22 -6.78 33.87
C THR A 256 2.80 -8.15 34.18
N VAL A 257 4.10 -8.31 33.96
CA VAL A 257 4.88 -9.49 34.35
C VAL A 257 5.76 -9.11 35.53
N GLN A 258 5.69 -9.89 36.61
CA GLN A 258 6.53 -9.71 37.79
C GLN A 258 7.40 -10.92 38.05
N ARG A 259 8.64 -10.65 38.48
CA ARG A 259 9.60 -11.66 38.88
C ARG A 259 10.31 -11.21 40.15
N GLN A 260 10.51 -12.15 41.07
CA GLN A 260 11.23 -11.91 42.32
C GLN A 260 12.54 -12.68 42.35
N GLU A 261 13.63 -12.01 42.72
CA GLU A 261 14.96 -12.61 42.82
C GLU A 261 15.72 -12.03 44.01
N VAL A 262 16.61 -12.84 44.60
CA VAL A 262 17.63 -12.39 45.57
C VAL A 262 18.98 -12.46 44.86
N LEU A 263 19.67 -11.32 44.77
CA LEU A 263 20.89 -11.19 43.96
C LEU A 263 22.15 -11.07 44.81
N SER A 264 23.26 -11.60 44.31
CA SER A 264 24.59 -11.37 44.87
C SER A 264 25.09 -9.94 44.57
N ALA A 265 26.05 -9.43 45.35
CA ALA A 265 26.59 -8.10 45.11
C ALA A 265 27.42 -8.05 43.82
N GLN A 266 26.87 -7.45 42.75
CA GLN A 266 27.55 -7.15 41.49
C GLN A 266 26.72 -6.17 40.64
N SER A 267 27.21 -5.84 39.45
CA SER A 267 26.44 -5.09 38.45
C SER A 267 25.50 -6.03 37.67
N TYR A 268 24.28 -5.57 37.39
CA TYR A 268 23.27 -6.30 36.63
C TYR A 268 22.73 -5.45 35.49
N LEU A 269 22.52 -6.08 34.33
CA LEU A 269 21.76 -5.53 33.21
C LEU A 269 20.44 -6.30 33.12
N ASN A 270 19.30 -5.61 33.14
CA ASN A 270 18.00 -6.23 33.00
C ASN A 270 17.42 -5.87 31.64
N THR A 271 16.83 -6.85 30.96
CA THR A 271 16.29 -6.70 29.61
C THR A 271 14.92 -7.35 29.53
N ALA A 272 14.00 -6.70 28.82
CA ALA A 272 12.67 -7.23 28.52
C ALA A 272 12.38 -6.99 27.03
N THR A 273 12.05 -8.03 26.27
CA THR A 273 11.82 -7.99 24.82
C THR A 273 10.79 -9.01 24.38
#